data_AF-A0A4R1KTK9-F1
#
_entry.id   AF-A0A4R1KTK9-F1
#
_cell.length_a   1.000
_cell.length_b   1.000
_cell.length_c   1.000
_cell.angle_alpha   90.00
_cell.angle_beta   90.00
_cell.angle_gamma   90.00
#
_symmetry.space_group_name_H-M   'P 1'
#
loop_
_entity.id
_entity.type
_entity.pdbx_description
1 polymer ?
#
loop_
_entity_poly.entity_id
_entity_poly.type
_entity_poly.pdbx_seq_one_letter_code
_entity_poly.pdbx_strand_id
1 'polypeptide(L)' 'MNDRYERLLRKSHDAKRGGHDAWGVQSTGEKLAVALVLNRADWLDEIQYTIAEAIERSGAEWVAIIPQVARQLAEEE' A
#
# COMPACT_ATOMS: atom_id res chain seq x y z
N MET A 1 16.89 -8.00 7.61
CA MET A 1 15.51 -8.07 7.10
C MET A 1 15.13 -6.66 6.67
N ASN A 2 14.40 -6.48 5.57
CA ASN A 2 14.21 -5.15 4.98
C ASN A 2 13.10 -4.41 5.75
N ASP A 3 13.45 -3.49 6.66
CA ASP A 3 12.49 -2.81 7.57
C ASP A 3 11.29 -2.18 6.84
N ARG A 4 11.49 -1.77 5.59
CA ARG A 4 10.43 -1.22 4.72
C ARG A 4 9.42 -2.27 4.27
N TYR A 5 9.89 -3.48 3.95
CA TYR A 5 9.02 -4.60 3.56
C TYR A 5 8.10 -4.98 4.71
N GLU A 6 8.66 -5.20 5.90
CA GLU A 6 7.88 -5.60 7.09
C GLU A 6 6.88 -4.51 7.49
N ARG A 7 7.28 -3.24 7.40
CA ARG A 7 6.38 -2.11 7.62
C ARG A 7 5.24 -2.09 6.62
N LEU A 8 5.53 -2.24 5.31
CA LEU A 8 4.50 -2.23 4.27
C LEU A 8 3.54 -3.40 4.42
N LEU A 9 4.06 -4.60 4.68
CA LEU A 9 3.27 -5.81 4.86
C LEU A 9 2.29 -5.64 6.03
N ARG A 10 2.78 -5.21 7.20
CA ARG A 10 1.93 -4.97 8.37
C ARG A 10 0.85 -3.93 8.08
N LYS A 11 1.20 -2.79 7.49
CA LYS A 11 0.23 -1.73 7.17
C LYS A 11 -0.82 -2.16 6.14
N SER A 12 -0.40 -2.96 5.17
CA SER A 12 -1.29 -3.49 4.13
C SER A 12 -2.23 -4.55 4.71
N HIS A 13 -1.73 -5.41 5.60
CA HIS A 13 -2.53 -6.38 6.32
C HIS A 13 -3.57 -5.70 7.25
N ASP A 14 -3.15 -4.68 8.00
CA ASP A 14 -4.05 -3.88 8.84
C ASP A 14 -5.16 -3.24 8.00
N ALA A 15 -4.83 -2.67 6.84
CA ALA A 15 -5.81 -2.09 5.92
C ALA A 15 -6.70 -3.14 5.23
N LYS A 16 -6.16 -4.33 4.93
CA LYS A 16 -6.95 -5.45 4.37
C LYS A 16 -8.02 -5.92 5.36
N ARG A 17 -7.70 -5.96 6.67
CA ARG A 17 -8.64 -6.39 7.73
C ARG A 17 -9.54 -5.28 8.25
N GLY A 18 -8.98 -4.11 8.53
CA GLY A 18 -9.67 -2.96 9.10
C GLY A 18 -10.29 -2.03 8.06
N GLY A 19 -10.09 -2.32 6.78
CA GLY A 19 -10.65 -1.55 5.68
C GLY A 19 -10.15 -0.11 5.64
N HIS A 20 -11.08 0.78 5.26
CA HIS A 20 -10.78 2.18 5.01
C HIS A 20 -10.32 2.93 6.28
N ASP A 21 -10.86 2.62 7.47
CA ASP A 21 -10.47 3.28 8.71
C ASP A 21 -8.98 3.04 9.05
N ALA A 22 -8.51 1.81 8.87
CA ALA A 22 -7.11 1.45 9.11
C ALA A 22 -6.15 2.01 8.04
N TRP A 23 -6.65 2.27 6.83
CA TRP A 23 -5.91 2.97 5.78
C TRP A 23 -5.87 4.50 6.01
N GLY A 24 -6.98 5.09 6.45
CA GLY A 24 -7.18 6.53 6.61
C GLY A 24 -6.24 7.19 7.61
N VAL A 25 -5.74 6.45 8.60
CA VAL A 25 -4.81 6.94 9.63
C VAL A 25 -3.33 6.88 9.25
N GLN A 26 -2.99 6.30 8.09
CA GLN A 26 -1.62 6.13 7.64
C GLN A 26 -1.05 7.43 7.06
N SER A 27 0.29 7.54 6.98
CA SER A 27 0.93 8.68 6.30
C SER A 27 0.59 8.67 4.80
N THR A 28 0.66 9.83 4.12
CA THR A 28 0.35 9.91 2.69
C THR A 28 1.14 8.92 1.84
N GLY A 29 2.45 8.74 2.11
CA GLY A 29 3.27 7.77 1.39
C GLY A 29 2.85 6.32 1.65
N GLU A 30 2.48 5.99 2.89
CA GLU A 30 1.95 4.66 3.22
C GLU A 30 0.58 4.42 2.57
N LYS A 31 -0.30 5.43 2.55
CA LYS A 31 -1.61 5.33 1.88
C LYS A 31 -1.48 4.97 0.41
N LEU A 32 -0.57 5.64 -0.30
CA LEU A 32 -0.29 5.37 -1.71
C LEU A 32 0.25 3.94 -1.89
N ALA A 33 1.27 3.55 -1.13
CA ALA A 33 1.86 2.22 -1.22
C ALA A 33 0.85 1.11 -0.88
N VAL A 34 0.06 1.27 0.18
CA VAL A 34 -0.96 0.29 0.60
C VAL A 34 -2.10 0.20 -0.41
N ALA A 35 -2.56 1.32 -0.96
CA ALA A 35 -3.59 1.31 -2.00
C ALA A 35 -3.10 0.58 -3.27
N LEU A 36 -1.83 0.76 -3.65
CA LEU A 36 -1.21 0.01 -4.74
C LEU A 36 -1.10 -1.49 -4.42
N VAL A 37 -0.66 -1.87 -3.21
CA VAL A 37 -0.57 -3.28 -2.76
C VAL A 37 -1.93 -3.97 -2.80
N LEU A 38 -2.98 -3.30 -2.33
CA LEU A 38 -4.34 -3.85 -2.24
C LEU A 38 -5.16 -3.64 -3.52
N ASN A 39 -4.55 -3.09 -4.58
CA ASN A 39 -5.20 -2.76 -5.85
C ASN A 39 -6.50 -1.92 -5.67
N ARG A 40 -6.44 -0.90 -4.78
CA ARG A 40 -7.55 0.00 -4.45
C ARG A 40 -7.38 1.34 -5.14
N ALA A 41 -7.71 1.38 -6.43
CA ALA A 41 -7.69 2.62 -7.22
C ALA A 41 -8.69 3.66 -6.68
N ASP A 42 -9.79 3.22 -6.08
CA ASP A 42 -10.78 4.07 -5.43
C ASP A 42 -10.20 4.81 -4.21
N TRP A 43 -9.31 4.17 -3.45
CA TRP A 43 -8.61 4.83 -2.34
C TRP A 43 -7.60 5.87 -2.82
N LEU A 44 -6.96 5.64 -3.97
CA LEU A 44 -6.09 6.65 -4.59
C LEU A 44 -6.91 7.86 -5.05
N ASP A 45 -8.07 7.63 -5.68
CA ASP A 45 -8.97 8.69 -6.16
C ASP A 45 -9.49 9.57 -5.02
N GLU A 46 -9.78 8.98 -3.85
CA GLU A 46 -10.25 9.71 -2.66
C GLU A 46 -9.24 10.77 -2.17
N ILE A 47 -7.94 10.48 -2.27
CA ILE A 47 -6.87 11.42 -1.94
C ILE A 47 -6.38 12.21 -3.17
N GLN A 48 -7.11 12.12 -4.28
CA GLN A 48 -6.85 12.79 -5.56
C GLN A 48 -5.49 12.43 -6.17
N TYR A 49 -5.14 11.15 -6.13
CA TYR A 49 -3.95 10.60 -6.79
C TYR A 49 -4.34 9.63 -7.91
N THR A 50 -3.70 9.78 -9.05
CA THR A 50 -3.67 8.73 -10.07
C THR A 50 -2.69 7.62 -9.70
N ILE A 51 -2.80 6.46 -10.35
CA ILE A 51 -1.83 5.36 -10.19
C ILE A 51 -0.42 5.82 -10.57
N ALA A 52 -0.28 6.62 -11.63
CA ALA A 52 1.02 7.11 -12.09
C ALA A 52 1.68 8.02 -11.03
N GLU A 53 0.92 8.97 -10.48
CA GLU A 53 1.42 9.85 -9.41
C GLU A 53 1.71 9.08 -8.12
N ALA A 54 0.92 8.05 -7.80
CA ALA A 54 1.17 7.18 -6.65
C ALA A 54 2.50 6.44 -6.78
N ILE A 55 2.81 5.91 -7.98
CA ILE A 55 4.09 5.25 -8.29
C ILE A 55 5.25 6.23 -8.19
N GLU A 56 5.13 7.40 -8.83
CA GLU A 56 6.17 8.45 -8.80
C GLU A 56 6.47 8.90 -7.37
N ARG A 57 5.44 9.17 -6.57
CA ARG A 57 5.57 9.70 -5.21
C ARG A 57 6.00 8.66 -4.19
N SER A 58 5.65 7.38 -4.37
CA SER A 58 6.14 6.30 -3.50
C SER A 58 7.65 6.07 -3.68
N GLY A 59 8.17 6.35 -4.89
CA GLY A 59 9.57 6.16 -5.23
C GLY A 59 9.93 4.72 -5.59
N ALA A 60 10.95 4.57 -6.44
CA ALA A 60 11.31 3.29 -7.06
C ALA A 60 11.59 2.15 -6.06
N GLU A 61 12.19 2.46 -4.91
CA GLU A 61 12.50 1.47 -3.88
C GLU A 61 11.25 0.86 -3.22
N TRP A 62 10.19 1.67 -3.02
CA TRP A 62 8.93 1.17 -2.47
C TRP A 62 8.13 0.43 -3.52
N VAL A 63 8.10 0.95 -4.75
CA VAL A 63 7.38 0.31 -5.86
C VAL A 63 7.93 -1.09 -6.16
N ALA A 64 9.24 -1.29 -6.03
CA ALA A 64 9.88 -2.58 -6.25
C ALA A 64 9.40 -3.70 -5.29
N ILE A 65 8.99 -3.35 -4.07
CA ILE A 65 8.54 -4.33 -3.07
C ILE A 65 7.03 -4.58 -3.07
N ILE A 66 6.23 -3.72 -3.71
CA ILE A 66 4.77 -3.83 -3.79
C ILE A 66 4.31 -5.21 -4.30
N PRO A 67 4.85 -5.76 -5.42
CA PRO A 67 4.40 -7.05 -5.93
C PRO A 67 4.68 -8.21 -4.98
N GLN A 68 5.75 -8.12 -4.20
CA GLN A 68 6.12 -9.15 -3.21
C GLN A 68 5.13 -9.15 -2.05
N VAL A 69 4.83 -7.96 -1.50
CA VAL A 69 3.87 -7.80 -0.40
C VAL A 69 2.46 -8.21 -0.83
N ALA A 70 2.03 -7.80 -2.04
CA ALA A 70 0.71 -8.17 -2.55
C ALA A 70 0.54 -9.69 -2.69
N ARG A 71 1.59 -10.39 -3.15
CA ARG A 71 1.58 -11.85 -3.26
C ARG A 71 1.53 -12.52 -1.89
N GLN A 72 2.36 -12.07 -0.95
CA GLN A 72 2.37 -12.58 0.43
C GLN A 72 0.97 -12.48 1.07
N LEU A 73 0.29 -11.34 0.91
CA LEU A 73 -1.07 -11.16 1.46
C LEU A 73 -2.13 -12.04 0.80
N ALA A 74 -1.95 -12.41 -0.47
CA ALA A 74 -2.85 -13.29 -1.20
C ALA A 74 -2.63 -14.76 -0.83
N GLU A 75 -1.42 -15.13 -0.42
CA GLU A 75 -1.07 -16.49 0.08
C GLU A 75 -1.51 -16.72 1.53
N GLU A 76 -1.81 -15.65 2.27
CA GLU A 76 -2.35 -15.70 3.64
C GLU A 76 -3.88 -15.96 3.72
N GLU A 77 -4.57 -16.01 2.57
CA GLU A 77 -5.98 -16.39 2.42
C GLU A 77 -6.18 -17.89 2.19
#